data_AF-M7ZLN4-F1
#
_entry.id   AF-M7ZLN4-F1
#
_cell.length_a   1.000
_cell.length_b   1.000
_cell.length_c   1.000
_cell.angle_alpha   90.00
_cell.angle_beta   90.00
_cell.angle_gamma   90.00
#
_symmetry.space_group_name_H-M   'P 1'
#
loop_
_entity.id
_entity.type
_entity.pdbx_description
1 polymer ?
#
loop_
_entity_poly.entity_id
_entity_poly.type
_entity_poly.pdbx_seq_one_letter_code
_entity_poly.pdbx_strand_id
1 'polypeptide(L)'
;MRQEELRWMFPASDTAFHHVGRYLFHPSNEVWQLITSYYTSYMASSFQEKIGLQITTFAWNPVPFEEYFKQVSACTTSQEKILPAVDTTPGVLHEAAASKAVLVSSEHPEYAEKLRSTYYEHATVTGETVSVLQPVGGGAGNLSRNQKAVVEMFLQSYCDVSVVSGWSTVGYVGHGLAGVKPWLLLAPRNQTAADQPCVQAASMEPCFHAAPSYDCRARKKGDLGAVLRHVRHCEDVGDGLKLFD
;
A
#
# COMPACT_ATOMS: atom_id res chain seq x y z
N MET A 1 -15.90 -23.43 8.27
CA MET A 1 -14.65 -23.92 8.90
C MET A 1 -14.72 -23.62 10.39
N ARG A 2 -14.31 -24.54 11.26
CA ARG A 2 -14.37 -24.31 12.72
C ARG A 2 -13.13 -23.56 13.20
N GLN A 3 -13.25 -22.81 14.30
CA GLN A 3 -12.14 -22.00 14.84
C GLN A 3 -10.89 -22.84 15.16
N GLU A 4 -11.07 -24.08 15.61
CA GLU A 4 -9.96 -24.98 15.92
C GLU A 4 -9.15 -25.34 14.67
N GLU A 5 -9.82 -25.65 13.56
CA GLU A 5 -9.18 -25.96 12.28
C GLU A 5 -8.33 -24.77 11.79
N LEU A 6 -8.85 -23.54 11.91
CA LEU A 6 -8.11 -22.33 11.54
C LEU A 6 -6.83 -22.14 12.35
N ARG A 7 -6.84 -22.44 13.66
CA ARG A 7 -5.64 -22.35 14.52
C ARG A 7 -4.56 -23.35 14.14
N TRP A 8 -4.95 -24.53 13.65
CA TRP A 8 -4.01 -25.53 13.15
C TRP A 8 -3.44 -25.15 11.78
N MET A 9 -4.27 -24.56 10.91
CA MET A 9 -3.84 -24.13 9.57
C MET A 9 -2.96 -22.88 9.60
N PHE A 10 -3.26 -21.94 10.49
CA PHE A 10 -2.57 -20.65 10.61
C PHE A 10 -2.13 -20.43 12.06
N PRO A 11 -1.00 -21.03 12.49
CA PRO A 11 -0.48 -20.81 13.84
C PRO A 11 -0.20 -19.34 14.14
N ALA A 12 0.32 -18.60 13.15
CA ALA A 12 0.33 -17.14 13.12
C ALA A 12 -0.97 -16.66 12.48
N SER A 13 -1.84 -16.05 13.27
CA SER A 13 -3.24 -15.79 12.87
C SER A 13 -3.35 -14.75 11.76
N ASP A 14 -2.32 -13.92 11.57
CA ASP A 14 -2.27 -12.83 10.61
C ASP A 14 -1.55 -13.17 9.29
N THR A 15 -1.49 -14.46 8.96
CA THR A 15 -0.81 -14.97 7.75
C THR A 15 -1.75 -15.66 6.76
N ALA A 16 -3.06 -15.61 7.03
CA ALA A 16 -4.07 -16.34 6.26
C ALA A 16 -4.07 -15.96 4.77
N PHE A 17 -4.21 -14.66 4.46
CA PHE A 17 -4.19 -14.20 3.08
C PHE A 17 -2.80 -14.34 2.46
N HIS A 18 -1.73 -14.10 3.21
CA HIS A 18 -0.37 -14.26 2.68
C HIS A 18 -0.12 -15.67 2.15
N HIS A 19 -0.48 -16.70 2.94
CA HIS A 19 -0.29 -18.10 2.52
C HIS A 19 -1.30 -18.53 1.46
N VAL A 20 -2.59 -18.28 1.67
CA VAL A 20 -3.64 -18.72 0.73
C VAL A 20 -3.54 -17.98 -0.59
N GLY A 21 -3.28 -16.68 -0.56
CA GLY A 21 -3.12 -15.84 -1.75
C GLY A 21 -1.98 -16.31 -2.62
N ARG A 22 -0.81 -16.59 -2.04
CA ARG A 22 0.35 -17.13 -2.78
C ARG A 22 0.16 -18.54 -3.31
N TYR A 23 -0.73 -19.32 -2.71
CA TYR A 23 -1.08 -20.66 -3.18
C TYR A 23 -2.10 -20.63 -4.34
N LEU A 24 -3.06 -19.69 -4.31
CA LEU A 24 -4.13 -19.64 -5.30
C LEU A 24 -3.79 -18.76 -6.51
N PHE A 25 -3.12 -17.63 -6.30
CA PHE A 25 -2.96 -16.60 -7.32
C PHE A 25 -1.62 -16.74 -8.05
N HIS A 26 -1.69 -17.37 -9.22
CA HIS A 26 -0.60 -17.42 -10.18
C HIS A 26 -1.03 -16.68 -11.45
N PRO A 27 -0.35 -15.57 -11.83
CA PRO A 27 -0.66 -14.86 -13.06
C PRO A 27 -0.56 -15.77 -14.29
N SER A 28 -1.38 -15.52 -15.32
CA SER A 28 -1.21 -16.18 -16.61
C SER A 28 0.14 -15.81 -17.24
N ASN A 29 0.60 -16.59 -18.21
CA ASN A 29 1.86 -16.31 -18.90
C ASN A 29 1.90 -14.90 -19.51
N GLU A 30 0.80 -14.41 -20.09
CA GLU A 30 0.77 -13.06 -20.67
C GLU A 30 0.97 -11.98 -19.59
N VAL A 31 0.31 -12.13 -18.44
CA VAL A 31 0.43 -11.18 -17.32
C VAL A 31 1.81 -11.29 -16.67
N TRP A 32 2.31 -12.51 -16.50
CA TRP A 32 3.62 -12.78 -15.92
C TRP A 32 4.76 -12.20 -16.77
N GLN A 33 4.66 -12.30 -18.09
CA GLN A 33 5.63 -11.70 -19.01
C GLN A 33 5.70 -10.17 -18.81
N LEU A 34 4.56 -9.50 -18.59
CA LEU A 34 4.54 -8.06 -18.33
C LEU A 34 5.19 -7.71 -16.99
N ILE A 35 4.83 -8.43 -15.93
CA ILE A 35 5.39 -8.26 -14.59
C ILE A 35 6.92 -8.41 -14.64
N THR A 36 7.39 -9.52 -15.21
CA THR A 36 8.83 -9.83 -15.28
C THR A 36 9.60 -8.86 -16.18
N SER A 37 9.03 -8.48 -17.33
CA SER A 37 9.67 -7.50 -18.23
C SER A 37 9.81 -6.13 -17.55
N TYR A 38 8.76 -5.66 -16.87
CA TYR A 38 8.79 -4.40 -16.15
C TYR A 38 9.78 -4.46 -14.98
N TYR A 39 9.69 -5.51 -14.15
CA TYR A 39 10.57 -5.68 -13.01
C TYR A 39 12.04 -5.68 -13.46
N THR A 40 12.38 -6.48 -14.47
CA THR A 40 13.76 -6.58 -14.97
C THR A 40 14.27 -5.26 -15.54
N SER A 41 13.42 -4.49 -16.21
CA SER A 41 13.84 -3.24 -16.87
C SER A 41 13.94 -2.05 -15.93
N TYR A 42 13.11 -2.01 -14.88
CA TYR A 42 12.93 -0.80 -14.07
C TYR A 42 13.13 -1.00 -12.57
N MET A 43 12.96 -2.21 -12.04
CA MET A 43 13.02 -2.47 -10.59
C MET A 43 14.22 -3.32 -10.18
N ALA A 44 14.74 -4.16 -11.07
CA ALA A 44 15.85 -5.07 -10.81
C ALA A 44 17.22 -4.35 -10.74
N SER A 45 17.27 -3.07 -11.12
CA SER A 45 18.43 -2.21 -10.88
C SER A 45 18.87 -2.27 -9.42
N SER A 46 20.13 -1.92 -9.13
CA SER A 46 20.71 -1.92 -7.78
C SER A 46 20.14 -0.81 -6.87
N PHE A 47 18.81 -0.73 -6.75
CA PHE A 47 18.12 0.01 -5.71
C PHE A 47 18.26 -0.75 -4.40
N GLN A 48 18.70 -0.04 -3.36
CA GLN A 48 18.85 -0.61 -2.03
C GLN A 48 17.50 -0.82 -1.35
N GLU A 49 16.49 0.00 -1.70
CA GLU A 49 15.13 -0.12 -1.18
C GLU A 49 14.10 0.28 -2.26
N LYS A 50 13.02 -0.50 -2.36
CA LYS A 50 11.90 -0.30 -3.27
C LYS A 50 10.64 0.00 -2.45
N ILE A 51 10.04 1.15 -2.69
CA ILE A 51 8.86 1.62 -1.98
C ILE A 51 7.66 1.48 -2.93
N GLY A 52 6.67 0.69 -2.53
CA GLY A 52 5.39 0.60 -3.21
C GLY A 52 4.45 1.67 -2.69
N LEU A 53 4.02 2.59 -3.55
CA LEU A 53 3.07 3.65 -3.23
C LEU A 53 1.77 3.43 -4.02
N GLN A 54 0.75 2.93 -3.35
CA GLN A 54 -0.56 2.62 -3.94
C GLN A 54 -1.58 3.71 -3.55
N ILE A 55 -2.02 4.48 -4.55
CA ILE A 55 -2.91 5.63 -4.39
C ILE A 55 -4.24 5.37 -5.10
N THR A 56 -5.31 5.26 -4.31
CA THR A 56 -6.70 5.18 -4.77
C THR A 56 -7.48 6.37 -4.21
N THR A 57 -8.27 7.02 -5.06
CA THR A 57 -9.25 8.02 -4.66
C THR A 57 -10.65 7.41 -4.75
N PHE A 58 -11.54 7.82 -3.84
CA PHE A 58 -12.88 7.25 -3.74
C PHE A 58 -13.93 8.31 -4.04
N ALA A 59 -14.85 8.01 -4.97
CA ALA A 59 -15.90 8.95 -5.37
C ALA A 59 -16.85 9.33 -4.22
N TRP A 60 -17.02 8.45 -3.23
CA TRP A 60 -17.85 8.69 -2.04
C TRP A 60 -17.17 9.55 -0.97
N ASN A 61 -15.84 9.76 -1.06
CA ASN A 61 -15.08 10.66 -0.21
C ASN A 61 -14.01 11.38 -1.05
N PRO A 62 -14.42 12.34 -1.89
CA PRO A 62 -13.49 13.05 -2.76
C PRO A 62 -12.52 13.89 -1.93
N VAL A 63 -11.22 13.73 -2.20
CA VAL A 63 -10.15 14.54 -1.61
C VAL A 63 -9.46 15.28 -2.75
N PRO A 64 -9.28 16.62 -2.66
CA PRO A 64 -8.51 17.37 -3.63
C PRO A 64 -7.08 16.82 -3.77
N PHE A 65 -6.56 16.80 -5.01
CA PHE A 65 -5.22 16.31 -5.32
C PHE A 65 -4.15 16.87 -4.38
N GLU A 66 -4.09 18.20 -4.22
CA GLU A 66 -3.08 18.87 -3.39
C GLU A 66 -3.15 18.47 -1.91
N GLU A 67 -4.35 18.30 -1.38
CA GLU A 67 -4.54 17.86 0.01
C GLU A 67 -4.08 16.42 0.21
N TYR A 68 -4.43 15.53 -0.73
CA TYR A 68 -4.05 14.13 -0.62
C TYR A 68 -2.54 13.94 -0.88
N PHE A 69 -1.96 14.66 -1.84
CA PHE A 69 -0.52 14.65 -2.07
C PHE A 69 0.26 15.19 -0.87
N LYS A 70 -0.25 16.24 -0.20
CA LYS A 70 0.32 16.73 1.05
C LYS A 70 0.30 15.66 2.14
N GLN A 71 -0.79 14.89 2.26
CA GLN A 71 -0.88 13.77 3.20
C GLN A 71 0.14 12.67 2.86
N VAL A 72 0.25 12.27 1.58
CA VAL A 72 1.24 11.29 1.11
C VAL A 72 2.66 11.75 1.47
N SER A 73 2.97 13.02 1.22
CA SER A 73 4.28 13.61 1.53
C SER A 73 4.55 13.66 3.04
N ALA A 74 3.54 14.04 3.83
CA ALA A 74 3.65 14.08 5.28
C ALA A 74 3.90 12.69 5.88
N CYS A 75 3.18 11.67 5.40
CA CYS A 75 3.40 10.27 5.79
C CYS A 75 4.81 9.80 5.43
N THR A 76 5.15 9.87 4.14
CA THR A 76 6.38 9.26 3.60
C THR A 76 7.65 9.98 4.02
N THR A 77 7.60 11.30 4.19
CA THR A 77 8.79 12.12 4.43
C THR A 77 8.88 12.62 5.86
N SER A 78 7.82 13.30 6.33
CA SER A 78 7.88 14.02 7.61
C SER A 78 7.70 13.12 8.82
N GLN A 79 6.76 12.18 8.75
CA GLN A 79 6.42 11.29 9.86
C GLN A 79 7.32 10.05 9.86
N GLU A 80 7.32 9.28 8.77
CA GLU A 80 7.86 7.92 8.78
C GLU A 80 9.24 7.76 8.11
N LYS A 81 9.75 8.83 7.48
CA LYS A 81 11.10 8.85 6.86
C LYS A 81 11.35 7.70 5.86
N ILE A 82 10.27 7.25 5.20
CA ILE A 82 10.31 6.26 4.13
C ILE A 82 11.06 6.85 2.93
N LEU A 83 10.73 8.10 2.59
CA LEU A 83 11.39 8.88 1.57
C LEU A 83 12.17 10.05 2.19
N PRO A 84 13.31 10.44 1.59
CA PRO A 84 14.10 11.54 2.11
C PRO A 84 13.42 12.90 1.87
N ALA A 85 13.58 13.82 2.81
CA ALA A 85 13.18 15.20 2.59
C ALA A 85 14.05 15.84 1.50
N VAL A 86 13.51 16.84 0.82
CA VAL A 86 14.21 17.62 -0.21
C VAL A 86 14.69 18.96 0.36
N ASP A 87 15.87 19.40 -0.09
CA ASP A 87 16.40 20.73 0.17
C ASP A 87 15.96 21.68 -0.96
N THR A 88 15.27 22.74 -0.59
CA THR A 88 14.81 23.77 -1.54
C THR A 88 15.88 24.83 -1.82
N THR A 89 17.03 24.74 -1.14
CA THR A 89 18.18 25.63 -1.35
C THR A 89 18.88 25.29 -2.67
N PRO A 90 18.98 26.23 -3.64
CA PRO A 90 19.61 25.95 -4.92
C PRO A 90 21.10 25.62 -4.79
N GLY A 91 21.57 24.60 -5.51
CA GLY A 91 23.00 24.30 -5.66
C GLY A 91 23.64 23.54 -4.50
N VAL A 92 22.87 23.04 -3.54
CA VAL A 92 23.37 22.16 -2.49
C VAL A 92 23.60 20.76 -3.05
N LEU A 93 24.83 20.26 -2.92
CA LEU A 93 25.20 18.89 -3.24
C LEU A 93 25.51 18.17 -1.92
N HIS A 94 24.77 17.11 -1.67
CA HIS A 94 25.04 16.18 -0.57
C HIS A 94 25.92 15.04 -1.06
N GLU A 95 26.68 14.42 -0.15
CA GLU A 95 27.45 13.22 -0.47
C GLU A 95 26.53 12.10 -0.97
N ALA A 96 26.97 11.36 -1.99
CA ALA A 96 26.16 10.32 -2.60
C ALA A 96 25.86 9.20 -1.59
N ALA A 97 24.57 8.89 -1.41
CA ALA A 97 24.09 7.85 -0.50
C ALA A 97 23.28 6.76 -1.25
N ALA A 98 22.43 6.04 -0.50
CA ALA A 98 21.58 4.96 -0.97
C ALA A 98 20.68 5.35 -2.15
N SER A 99 20.36 4.39 -3.02
CA SER A 99 19.40 4.56 -4.10
C SER A 99 18.06 3.90 -3.75
N LYS A 100 16.98 4.64 -3.93
CA LYS A 100 15.60 4.21 -3.68
C LYS A 100 14.79 4.28 -4.97
N ALA A 101 13.89 3.32 -5.15
CA ALA A 101 12.88 3.38 -6.20
C ALA A 101 11.49 3.46 -5.58
N VAL A 102 10.63 4.34 -6.11
CA VAL A 102 9.23 4.47 -5.68
C VAL A 102 8.33 4.03 -6.82
N LEU A 103 7.65 2.89 -6.66
CA LEU A 103 6.65 2.39 -7.59
C LEU A 103 5.28 2.96 -7.26
N VAL A 104 4.82 3.93 -8.06
CA VAL A 104 3.55 4.62 -7.86
C VAL A 104 2.45 3.96 -8.69
N SER A 105 1.48 3.31 -8.06
CA SER A 105 0.25 2.80 -8.69
C SER A 105 -0.92 3.72 -8.36
N SER A 106 -1.51 4.34 -9.38
CA SER A 106 -2.70 5.17 -9.26
C SER A 106 -3.44 5.27 -10.59
N GLU A 107 -4.76 5.47 -10.53
CA GLU A 107 -5.56 5.83 -11.70
C GLU A 107 -5.21 7.24 -12.22
N HIS A 108 -4.65 8.10 -11.38
CA HIS A 108 -4.29 9.49 -11.71
C HIS A 108 -2.77 9.64 -11.82
N PRO A 109 -2.21 9.91 -13.02
CA PRO A 109 -0.75 9.97 -13.22
C PRO A 109 -0.07 11.15 -12.52
N GLU A 110 -0.82 12.21 -12.25
CA GLU A 110 -0.40 13.41 -11.52
C GLU A 110 0.34 13.13 -10.20
N TYR A 111 0.00 12.07 -9.47
CA TYR A 111 0.72 11.69 -8.24
C TYR A 111 2.18 11.28 -8.53
N ALA A 112 2.40 10.47 -9.56
CA ALA A 112 3.73 10.02 -9.96
C ALA A 112 4.52 11.17 -10.59
N GLU A 113 3.87 12.00 -11.41
CA GLU A 113 4.47 13.16 -12.06
C GLU A 113 4.96 14.20 -11.04
N LYS A 114 4.11 14.53 -10.05
CA LYS A 114 4.45 15.49 -9.00
C LYS A 114 5.60 14.98 -8.13
N LEU A 115 5.59 13.71 -7.76
CA LEU A 115 6.69 13.10 -7.00
C LEU A 115 7.99 13.10 -7.80
N ARG A 116 7.92 12.77 -9.09
CA ARG A 116 9.07 12.77 -10.00
C ARG A 116 9.67 14.17 -10.17
N SER A 117 8.84 15.18 -10.40
CA SER A 117 9.27 16.59 -10.49
C SER A 117 9.94 17.04 -9.20
N THR A 118 9.38 16.69 -8.04
CA THR A 118 9.96 17.05 -6.72
C THR A 118 11.40 16.54 -6.55
N TYR A 119 11.66 15.26 -6.84
CA TYR A 119 13.02 14.69 -6.71
C TYR A 119 13.95 14.98 -7.90
N TYR A 120 13.42 15.49 -9.00
CA TYR A 120 14.21 15.96 -10.13
C TYR A 120 14.70 17.40 -9.93
N GLU A 121 13.86 18.25 -9.36
CA GLU A 121 14.13 19.68 -9.16
C GLU A 121 14.95 19.98 -7.91
N HIS A 122 14.89 19.10 -6.89
CA HIS A 122 15.52 19.33 -5.59
C HIS A 122 16.43 18.18 -5.17
N ALA A 123 17.57 18.51 -4.56
CA ALA A 123 18.45 17.54 -3.93
C ALA A 123 17.81 16.99 -2.65
N THR A 124 18.12 15.74 -2.29
CA THR A 124 17.67 15.15 -1.03
C THR A 124 18.60 15.54 0.11
N VAL A 125 18.05 15.82 1.29
CA VAL A 125 18.84 16.23 2.47
C VAL A 125 19.80 15.13 2.95
N THR A 126 19.49 13.87 2.60
CA THR A 126 20.27 12.69 2.96
C THR A 126 21.30 12.28 1.89
N GLY A 127 21.28 12.92 0.71
CA GLY A 127 22.07 12.51 -0.45
C GLY A 127 21.59 11.21 -1.12
N GLU A 128 20.47 10.64 -0.67
CA GLU A 128 19.85 9.47 -1.29
C GLU A 128 19.25 9.83 -2.65
N THR A 129 19.41 8.96 -3.65
CA THR A 129 18.79 9.17 -4.97
C THR A 129 17.42 8.49 -5.02
N VAL A 130 16.41 9.18 -5.55
CA VAL A 130 15.03 8.66 -5.62
C VAL A 130 14.58 8.57 -7.07
N SER A 131 14.31 7.35 -7.55
CA SER A 131 13.76 7.09 -8.88
C SER A 131 12.26 6.80 -8.80
N VAL A 132 11.44 7.63 -9.44
CA VAL A 132 9.97 7.46 -9.43
C VAL A 132 9.51 6.65 -10.65
N LEU A 133 9.11 5.41 -10.37
CA LEU A 133 8.60 4.43 -11.31
C LEU A 133 7.08 4.47 -11.32
N GLN A 134 6.47 4.41 -12.50
CA GLN A 134 5.03 4.23 -12.63
C GLN A 134 4.79 2.98 -13.49
N PRO A 135 3.99 2.01 -13.03
CA PRO A 135 3.53 0.92 -13.88
C PRO A 135 2.84 1.46 -15.13
N VAL A 136 2.64 0.59 -16.11
CA VAL A 136 2.27 0.92 -17.49
C VAL A 136 1.06 1.88 -17.61
N GLY A 137 1.35 3.18 -17.66
CA GLY A 137 0.45 4.22 -18.15
C GLY A 137 0.48 4.24 -19.68
N GLY A 138 -0.67 4.06 -20.32
CA GLY A 138 -0.92 4.37 -21.74
C GLY A 138 -0.31 3.46 -22.83
N GLY A 139 0.84 2.82 -22.60
CA GLY A 139 1.60 2.13 -23.66
C GLY A 139 1.22 0.67 -23.96
N ALA A 140 0.54 -0.03 -23.06
CA ALA A 140 0.03 -1.38 -23.31
C ALA A 140 -1.33 -1.31 -24.02
N GLY A 141 -1.31 -0.92 -25.30
CA GLY A 141 -2.47 -1.07 -26.17
C GLY A 141 -2.89 -2.55 -26.19
N ASN A 142 -4.08 -2.83 -25.64
CA ASN A 142 -4.80 -4.12 -25.56
C ASN A 142 -4.95 -4.79 -24.17
N LEU A 143 -4.36 -4.27 -23.08
CA LEU A 143 -4.64 -4.86 -21.76
C LEU A 143 -6.00 -4.41 -21.21
N SER A 144 -6.78 -5.38 -20.73
CA SER A 144 -7.98 -5.11 -19.95
C SER A 144 -7.64 -4.40 -18.64
N ARG A 145 -8.61 -3.66 -18.09
CA ARG A 145 -8.47 -3.00 -16.78
C ARG A 145 -8.02 -3.98 -15.69
N ASN A 146 -8.57 -5.20 -15.70
CA ASN A 146 -8.25 -6.23 -14.73
C ASN A 146 -6.82 -6.73 -14.86
N GLN A 147 -6.32 -6.93 -16.08
CA GLN A 147 -4.92 -7.33 -16.29
C GLN A 147 -3.96 -6.26 -15.78
N LYS A 148 -4.25 -4.98 -16.02
CA LYS A 148 -3.45 -3.87 -15.49
C LYS A 148 -3.42 -3.89 -13.96
N ALA A 149 -4.58 -4.04 -13.33
CA ALA A 149 -4.68 -4.13 -11.87
C ALA A 149 -3.88 -5.32 -11.30
N VAL A 150 -3.92 -6.49 -11.94
CA VAL A 150 -3.11 -7.65 -11.51
C VAL A 150 -1.61 -7.37 -11.67
N VAL A 151 -1.18 -6.78 -12.79
CA VAL A 151 0.23 -6.39 -12.97
C VAL A 151 0.67 -5.44 -11.86
N GLU A 152 -0.15 -4.44 -11.54
CA GLU A 152 0.14 -3.48 -10.48
C GLU A 152 0.20 -4.14 -9.09
N MET A 153 -0.76 -4.99 -8.74
CA MET A 153 -0.76 -5.73 -7.46
C MET A 153 0.52 -6.56 -7.28
N PHE A 154 0.96 -7.27 -8.33
CA PHE A 154 2.18 -8.08 -8.27
C PHE A 154 3.46 -7.23 -8.25
N LEU A 155 3.53 -6.14 -9.02
CA LEU A 155 4.69 -5.25 -8.95
C LEU A 155 4.82 -4.58 -7.57
N GLN A 156 3.70 -4.16 -6.98
CA GLN A 156 3.64 -3.66 -5.60
C GLN A 156 4.12 -4.74 -4.61
N SER A 157 3.80 -6.01 -4.84
CA SER A 157 4.22 -7.09 -3.95
C SER A 157 5.73 -7.39 -3.96
N TYR A 158 6.49 -6.82 -4.89
CA TYR A 158 7.96 -6.91 -4.94
C TYR A 158 8.67 -5.69 -4.34
N CYS A 159 7.93 -4.80 -3.67
CA CYS A 159 8.50 -3.68 -2.94
C CYS A 159 8.83 -4.08 -1.50
N ASP A 160 9.87 -3.48 -0.93
CA ASP A 160 10.37 -3.74 0.42
C ASP A 160 9.50 -3.01 1.48
N VAL A 161 8.98 -1.83 1.12
CA VAL A 161 8.05 -1.01 1.93
C VAL A 161 6.75 -0.80 1.17
N SER A 162 5.61 -0.84 1.87
CA SER A 162 4.29 -0.60 1.27
C SER A 162 3.60 0.59 1.93
N VAL A 163 3.17 1.56 1.12
CA VAL A 163 2.32 2.70 1.49
C VAL A 163 1.04 2.61 0.67
N VAL A 164 -0.11 2.51 1.33
CA VAL A 164 -1.38 2.12 0.70
C VAL A 164 -2.50 3.07 1.13
N SER A 165 -3.36 3.43 0.18
CA SER A 165 -4.61 4.13 0.48
C SER A 165 -5.52 3.25 1.32
N GLY A 166 -5.98 3.74 2.47
CA GLY A 166 -7.01 3.06 3.26
C GLY A 166 -8.24 2.74 2.41
N TRP A 167 -8.95 1.66 2.74
CA TRP A 167 -10.06 1.08 1.97
C TRP A 167 -9.68 0.45 0.61
N SER A 168 -8.44 0.58 0.13
CA SER A 168 -8.04 0.02 -1.16
C SER A 168 -7.77 -1.49 -1.08
N THR A 169 -8.67 -2.29 -1.65
CA THR A 169 -8.46 -3.74 -1.76
C THR A 169 -7.34 -4.11 -2.73
N VAL A 170 -7.04 -3.26 -3.73
CA VAL A 170 -5.86 -3.40 -4.59
C VAL A 170 -4.58 -3.35 -3.76
N GLY A 171 -4.52 -2.39 -2.83
CA GLY A 171 -3.42 -2.28 -1.88
C GLY A 171 -3.33 -3.46 -0.93
N TYR A 172 -4.47 -4.00 -0.45
CA TYR A 172 -4.52 -5.19 0.40
C TYR A 172 -3.89 -6.41 -0.26
N VAL A 173 -4.20 -6.64 -1.55
CA VAL A 173 -3.59 -7.73 -2.31
C VAL A 173 -2.08 -7.52 -2.43
N GLY A 174 -1.63 -6.31 -2.76
CA GLY A 174 -0.20 -6.00 -2.92
C GLY A 174 0.62 -6.31 -1.66
N HIS A 175 0.27 -5.73 -0.52
CA HIS A 175 1.04 -5.93 0.72
C HIS A 175 0.83 -7.32 1.32
N GLY A 176 -0.36 -7.92 1.15
CA GLY A 176 -0.64 -9.27 1.61
C GLY A 176 0.17 -10.33 0.86
N LEU A 177 0.34 -10.19 -0.46
CA LEU A 177 1.22 -11.05 -1.25
C LEU A 177 2.70 -10.85 -0.88
N ALA A 178 3.13 -9.61 -0.63
CA ALA A 178 4.48 -9.30 -0.17
C ALA A 178 4.78 -9.85 1.23
N GLY A 179 3.74 -9.99 2.06
CA GLY A 179 3.92 -10.36 3.46
C GLY A 179 4.48 -9.21 4.31
N VAL A 180 4.12 -7.96 3.97
CA VAL A 180 4.60 -6.76 4.66
C VAL A 180 3.46 -6.01 5.32
N LYS A 181 3.73 -5.41 6.48
CA LYS A 181 2.78 -4.53 7.16
C LYS A 181 2.78 -3.16 6.48
N PRO A 182 1.67 -2.72 5.84
CA PRO A 182 1.65 -1.46 5.12
C PRO A 182 1.59 -0.24 6.06
N TRP A 183 2.00 0.90 5.53
CA TRP A 183 1.60 2.23 6.02
C TRP A 183 0.29 2.63 5.35
N LEU A 184 -0.77 2.81 6.14
CA LEU A 184 -2.10 3.13 5.64
C LEU A 184 -2.33 4.63 5.64
N LEU A 185 -2.51 5.21 4.45
CA LEU A 185 -2.98 6.58 4.26
C LEU A 185 -4.47 6.61 4.63
N LEU A 186 -4.78 7.16 5.80
CA LEU A 186 -6.14 7.18 6.31
C LEU A 186 -7.01 8.14 5.49
N ALA A 187 -8.22 7.71 5.15
CA ALA A 187 -9.18 8.61 4.52
C ALA A 187 -9.42 9.81 5.46
N PRO A 188 -9.28 11.07 4.98
CA PRO A 188 -9.53 12.23 5.83
C PRO A 188 -10.98 12.19 6.32
N ARG A 189 -11.21 11.92 7.60
CA ARG A 189 -12.53 12.00 8.22
C ARG A 189 -12.59 13.31 9.00
N ASN A 190 -13.24 14.31 8.42
CA ASN A 190 -13.43 15.64 9.03
C ASN A 190 -12.13 16.42 9.29
N GLN A 191 -11.16 16.38 8.37
CA GLN A 191 -9.96 17.23 8.26
C GLN A 191 -9.63 18.05 9.52
N THR A 192 -9.15 17.38 10.57
CA THR A 192 -8.62 18.08 11.75
C THR A 192 -7.11 18.07 11.72
N ALA A 193 -6.47 19.10 12.28
CA ALA A 193 -5.01 19.16 12.39
C ALA A 193 -4.40 18.04 13.27
N ALA A 194 -5.23 17.23 13.94
CA ALA A 194 -4.83 16.09 14.74
C ALA A 194 -4.80 14.76 13.96
N ASP A 195 -5.27 14.75 12.71
CA ASP A 195 -5.31 13.52 11.91
C ASP A 195 -3.90 13.11 11.48
N GLN A 196 -3.47 11.92 11.88
CA GLN A 196 -2.19 11.35 11.45
C GLN A 196 -2.24 11.10 9.92
N PRO A 197 -1.25 11.57 9.13
CA PRO A 197 -1.27 11.39 7.69
C PRO A 197 -1.21 9.91 7.27
N CYS A 198 -0.61 9.04 8.10
CA CYS A 198 -0.75 7.59 7.98
C CYS A 198 -0.48 6.89 9.31
N VAL A 199 -0.80 5.59 9.35
CA VAL A 199 -0.53 4.68 10.46
C VAL A 199 0.08 3.38 9.95
N GLN A 200 1.01 2.78 10.70
CA GLN A 200 1.47 1.43 10.38
C GLN A 200 0.39 0.43 10.77
N ALA A 201 0.01 -0.43 9.83
CA ALA A 201 -0.91 -1.52 10.12
C ALA A 201 -0.26 -2.51 11.10
N ALA A 202 -1.04 -3.00 12.07
CA ALA A 202 -0.51 -3.96 13.03
C ALA A 202 -0.35 -5.37 12.44
N SER A 203 -1.01 -5.66 11.31
CA SER A 203 -0.87 -6.88 10.52
C SER A 203 -0.94 -6.62 9.02
N MET A 204 -0.46 -7.59 8.23
CA MET A 204 -0.48 -7.60 6.76
C MET A 204 -1.80 -8.13 6.16
N GLU A 205 -2.79 -8.41 7.01
CA GLU A 205 -4.05 -9.00 6.56
C GLU A 205 -4.96 -7.96 5.88
N PRO A 206 -5.78 -8.38 4.90
CA PRO A 206 -6.83 -7.54 4.36
C PRO A 206 -7.89 -7.19 5.42
N CYS A 207 -8.53 -6.02 5.27
CA CYS A 207 -9.70 -5.67 6.06
C CYS A 207 -10.99 -6.27 5.46
N PHE A 208 -11.79 -6.94 6.28
CA PHE A 208 -13.16 -7.32 5.93
C PHE A 208 -14.11 -6.15 6.21
N HIS A 209 -14.39 -5.35 5.17
CA HIS A 209 -15.13 -4.09 5.28
C HIS A 209 -16.56 -4.22 5.80
N ALA A 210 -17.28 -5.28 5.41
CA ALA A 210 -18.69 -5.49 5.72
C ALA A 210 -18.88 -6.66 6.69
N ALA A 211 -18.17 -6.62 7.80
CA ALA A 211 -18.26 -7.65 8.83
C ALA A 211 -19.66 -7.64 9.50
N PRO A 212 -20.21 -8.82 9.85
CA PRO A 212 -21.46 -8.87 10.60
C PRO A 212 -21.26 -8.32 12.03
N SER A 213 -22.31 -7.70 12.59
CA SER A 213 -22.32 -7.17 13.97
C SER A 213 -23.34 -7.91 14.84
N TYR A 214 -23.39 -9.25 14.74
CA TYR A 214 -24.42 -10.07 15.40
C TYR A 214 -23.82 -11.16 16.29
N ASP A 215 -24.24 -11.20 17.55
CA ASP A 215 -23.96 -12.29 18.48
C ASP A 215 -25.05 -13.37 18.33
N CYS A 216 -24.67 -14.50 17.75
CA CYS A 216 -25.56 -15.63 17.51
C CYS A 216 -26.10 -16.28 18.80
N ARG A 217 -25.34 -16.27 19.90
CA ARG A 217 -25.74 -16.87 21.18
C ARG A 217 -26.73 -15.98 21.91
N ALA A 218 -26.43 -14.68 22.00
CA ALA A 218 -27.29 -13.70 22.64
C ALA A 218 -28.44 -13.22 21.75
N ARG A 219 -28.44 -13.61 20.46
CA ARG A 219 -29.43 -13.26 19.43
C ARG A 219 -29.65 -11.75 19.26
N LYS A 220 -28.59 -10.95 19.38
CA LYS A 220 -28.64 -9.49 19.33
C LYS A 220 -27.41 -8.91 18.64
N LYS A 221 -27.42 -7.59 18.39
CA LYS A 221 -26.22 -6.89 17.90
C LYS A 221 -25.07 -7.00 18.92
N GLY A 222 -23.85 -7.14 18.42
CA GLY A 222 -22.63 -7.23 19.21
C GLY A 222 -21.41 -6.78 18.42
N ASP A 223 -20.37 -6.36 19.14
CA ASP A 223 -19.07 -5.99 18.58
C ASP A 223 -18.20 -7.25 18.48
N LEU A 224 -17.99 -7.74 17.26
CA LEU A 224 -17.15 -8.92 17.01
C LEU A 224 -15.64 -8.63 17.09
N GLY A 225 -15.22 -7.37 16.95
CA GLY A 225 -13.83 -6.93 17.12
C GLY A 225 -13.37 -6.96 18.57
N ALA A 226 -14.29 -7.11 19.52
CA ALA A 226 -14.01 -7.25 20.95
C ALA A 226 -14.10 -8.71 21.47
N VAL A 227 -14.46 -9.69 20.62
CA VAL A 227 -14.74 -11.07 21.08
C VAL A 227 -13.50 -11.95 21.06
N LEU A 228 -12.72 -11.92 19.97
CA LEU A 228 -11.56 -12.79 19.78
C LEU A 228 -10.28 -11.95 19.79
N ARG A 229 -9.24 -12.39 20.50
CA ARG A 229 -7.99 -11.61 20.62
C ARG A 229 -7.29 -11.34 19.28
N HIS A 230 -7.41 -12.28 18.33
CA HIS A 230 -6.84 -12.24 16.98
C HIS A 230 -7.78 -11.59 15.95
N VAL A 231 -8.91 -11.02 16.36
CA VAL A 231 -9.81 -10.27 15.48
C VAL A 231 -10.03 -8.90 16.10
N ARG A 232 -9.70 -7.84 15.38
CA ARG A 232 -9.96 -6.45 15.83
C ARG A 232 -10.48 -5.62 14.69
N HIS A 233 -10.96 -4.42 15.00
CA HIS A 233 -11.33 -3.45 13.99
C HIS A 233 -10.12 -3.03 13.14
N CYS A 234 -10.38 -2.75 11.86
CA CYS A 234 -9.37 -2.25 10.95
C CYS A 234 -8.98 -0.81 11.27
N GLU A 235 -7.74 -0.44 10.95
CA GLU A 235 -7.20 0.90 11.15
C GLU A 235 -7.81 1.91 10.16
N ASP A 236 -8.20 1.45 8.97
CA ASP A 236 -8.70 2.29 7.88
C ASP A 236 -10.24 2.27 7.73
N VAL A 237 -10.87 1.11 7.99
CA VAL A 237 -12.34 0.92 7.95
C VAL A 237 -12.89 0.68 9.35
N GLY A 238 -13.59 1.68 9.91
CA GLY A 238 -13.99 1.68 11.32
C GLY A 238 -14.86 0.48 11.74
N ASP A 239 -15.82 0.09 10.90
CA ASP A 239 -16.68 -1.08 11.16
C ASP A 239 -16.12 -2.39 10.58
N GLY A 240 -14.99 -2.32 9.88
CA GLY A 240 -14.34 -3.48 9.30
C GLY A 240 -13.61 -4.31 10.36
N LEU A 241 -13.35 -5.59 10.04
CA LEU A 241 -12.57 -6.50 10.90
C LEU A 241 -11.35 -7.05 10.17
N LYS A 242 -10.26 -7.24 10.91
CA LYS A 242 -9.01 -7.81 10.40
C LYS A 242 -8.41 -8.82 11.40
N LEU A 243 -7.62 -9.75 10.88
CA LEU A 243 -6.87 -10.71 11.67
C LEU A 243 -5.54 -10.11 12.18
N PHE A 244 -5.17 -10.47 13.40
CA PHE A 244 -3.94 -10.05 14.08
C PHE A 244 -3.36 -11.25 14.83
N ASP A 245 -2.05 -11.29 15.02
CA ASP A 245 -1.38 -12.27 15.88
C ASP A 245 -1.39 -11.86 17.36
#